data_AF-A0A7X3R600-F1
#
_entry.id   AF-A0A7X3R600-F1
#
_cell.length_a   1.000
_cell.length_b   1.000
_cell.length_c   1.000
_cell.angle_alpha   90.00
_cell.angle_beta   90.00
_cell.angle_gamma   90.00
#
_symmetry.space_group_name_H-M   'P 1'
#
loop_
_entity.id
_entity.type
_entity.pdbx_description
1 polymer ?
#
loop_
_entity_poly.entity_id
_entity_poly.type
_entity_poly.pdbx_seq_one_letter_code
_entity_poly.pdbx_strand_id
1 'polypeptide(L)'
;MATVFTQHIGFSSGLLPEEALWWGQGETGQVVGLWRPPQVWSVALQHEAFKPPARLRLPMPGLVFVCSPGRAPWVYAALSRPTDPDQQLYRAPAFNVFGDGRVCPGSHKFPDEVGRIPESFFQSYFSLTGDTRERSKKHTDNLQALWEELDGQTEYPAEDLVPQCTVAHAMEVSEGRRVGYRYH
;
A
#
# COMPACT_ATOMS: atom_id res chain seq x y z
N MET A 1 -30.59 -23.34 -32.48
CA MET A 1 -31.01 -22.10 -31.80
C MET A 1 -30.57 -22.18 -30.34
N ALA A 2 -29.35 -21.74 -30.04
CA ALA A 2 -28.82 -21.75 -28.67
C ALA A 2 -29.19 -20.43 -28.00
N THR A 3 -30.09 -20.48 -27.02
CA THR A 3 -30.46 -19.33 -26.20
C THR A 3 -29.37 -19.12 -25.16
N VAL A 4 -28.60 -18.04 -25.31
CA VAL A 4 -27.66 -17.57 -24.28
C VAL A 4 -28.49 -16.94 -23.16
N PHE A 5 -28.50 -17.56 -21.99
CA PHE A 5 -29.01 -16.93 -20.77
C PHE A 5 -28.02 -15.87 -20.33
N THR A 6 -28.32 -14.59 -20.60
CA THR A 6 -27.64 -13.48 -19.97
C THR A 6 -28.11 -13.42 -18.51
N GLN A 7 -27.40 -14.10 -17.62
CA GLN A 7 -27.61 -13.91 -16.19
C GLN A 7 -27.14 -12.50 -15.82
N HIS A 8 -28.09 -11.64 -15.45
CA HIS A 8 -27.77 -10.40 -14.77
C HIS A 8 -27.24 -10.75 -13.37
N ILE A 9 -25.91 -10.81 -13.24
CA ILE A 9 -25.26 -10.88 -11.93
C ILE A 9 -25.37 -9.47 -11.34
N GLY A 10 -26.30 -9.27 -10.42
CA GLY A 10 -26.35 -8.06 -9.62
C GLY A 10 -25.19 -8.05 -8.63
N PHE A 11 -24.15 -7.26 -8.90
CA PHE A 11 -23.09 -6.98 -7.93
C PHE A 11 -23.53 -5.80 -7.08
N SER A 12 -23.76 -6.03 -5.79
CA SER A 12 -23.81 -4.95 -4.80
C SER A 12 -22.60 -5.09 -3.89
N SER A 13 -21.79 -4.04 -3.80
CA SER A 13 -20.63 -3.98 -2.90
C SER A 13 -21.02 -3.80 -1.43
N GLY A 14 -22.30 -3.56 -1.14
CA GLY A 14 -22.70 -2.89 0.10
C GLY A 14 -22.18 -1.44 0.13
N LEU A 15 -22.16 -0.83 1.31
CA LEU A 15 -21.54 0.48 1.49
C LEU A 15 -20.01 0.33 1.43
N LEU A 16 -19.37 1.12 0.57
CA LEU A 16 -17.92 1.21 0.56
C LEU A 16 -17.45 1.96 1.82
N PRO A 17 -16.26 1.65 2.35
CA PRO A 17 -15.65 2.45 3.41
C PRO A 17 -15.58 3.93 3.01
N GLU A 18 -15.72 4.85 3.96
CA GLU A 18 -15.63 6.31 3.72
C GLU A 18 -14.34 6.73 2.98
N GLU A 19 -13.26 6.01 3.27
CA GLU A 19 -11.95 6.23 2.67
C GLU A 19 -11.75 5.49 1.34
N ALA A 20 -12.80 4.92 0.76
CA ALA A 20 -12.70 4.33 -0.57
C ALA A 20 -12.39 5.39 -1.63
N LEU A 21 -11.47 5.05 -2.52
CA LEU A 21 -11.10 5.80 -3.72
C LEU A 21 -11.76 5.19 -4.95
N TRP A 22 -11.67 3.87 -5.06
CA TRP A 22 -12.32 3.11 -6.12
C TRP A 22 -12.66 1.70 -5.64
N TRP A 23 -13.55 1.05 -6.39
CA TRP A 23 -13.86 -0.37 -6.28
C TRP A 23 -13.68 -1.02 -7.65
N GLY A 24 -13.22 -2.26 -7.66
CA GLY A 24 -13.04 -3.05 -8.87
C GLY A 24 -13.16 -4.55 -8.61
N GLN A 25 -13.03 -5.32 -9.68
CA GLN A 25 -13.06 -6.77 -9.64
C GLN A 25 -11.75 -7.30 -10.23
N GLY A 26 -10.92 -7.91 -9.39
CA GLY A 26 -9.71 -8.60 -9.81
C GLY A 26 -9.92 -10.10 -9.99
N GLU A 27 -8.87 -10.79 -10.46
CA GLU A 27 -8.90 -12.24 -10.74
C GLU A 27 -9.37 -13.07 -9.53
N THR A 28 -9.01 -12.64 -8.32
CA THR A 28 -9.29 -13.38 -7.08
C THR A 28 -10.48 -12.83 -6.29
N GLY A 29 -11.23 -11.86 -6.82
CA GLY A 29 -12.37 -11.26 -6.14
C GLY A 29 -12.38 -9.74 -6.16
N GLN A 30 -13.17 -9.15 -5.26
CA GLN A 30 -13.28 -7.71 -5.13
C GLN A 30 -11.97 -7.06 -4.69
N VAL A 31 -11.71 -5.87 -5.22
CA VAL A 31 -10.58 -5.04 -4.85
C VAL A 31 -11.07 -3.63 -4.55
N VAL A 32 -10.54 -3.03 -3.50
CA VAL A 32 -10.90 -1.68 -3.07
C VAL A 32 -9.63 -0.87 -2.89
N GLY A 33 -9.55 0.28 -3.57
CA GLY A 33 -8.56 1.30 -3.28
C GLY A 33 -8.99 2.10 -2.06
N LEU A 34 -8.16 2.17 -1.02
CA LEU A 34 -8.41 2.90 0.22
C LEU A 34 -7.38 4.01 0.40
N TRP A 35 -7.85 5.17 0.83
CA TRP A 35 -7.03 6.30 1.23
C TRP A 35 -6.70 6.25 2.72
N ARG A 36 -5.51 6.70 3.09
CA ARG A 36 -5.20 7.19 4.43
C ARG A 36 -4.52 8.54 4.31
N PRO A 37 -5.03 9.59 4.97
CA PRO A 37 -4.36 10.89 4.97
C PRO A 37 -2.98 10.79 5.64
N PRO A 38 -2.09 11.76 5.41
CA PRO A 38 -0.83 11.85 6.14
C PRO A 38 -1.08 11.80 7.66
N GLN A 39 -0.38 10.90 8.35
CA GLN A 39 -0.50 10.75 9.80
C GLN A 39 0.69 10.01 10.40
N VAL A 40 0.83 10.12 11.71
CA VAL A 40 1.88 9.44 12.48
C VAL A 40 1.41 8.05 12.88
N TRP A 41 2.22 7.04 12.53
CA TRP A 41 1.95 5.64 12.86
C TRP A 41 2.94 5.12 13.91
N SER A 42 2.43 4.36 14.87
CA SER A 42 3.27 3.54 15.75
C SER A 42 3.59 2.22 15.05
N VAL A 43 4.87 1.94 14.85
CA VAL A 43 5.33 0.73 14.13
C VAL A 43 6.27 -0.13 14.97
N ALA A 44 6.38 -1.40 14.59
CA ALA A 44 7.32 -2.36 15.17
C ALA A 44 8.39 -2.72 14.14
N LEU A 45 9.65 -2.35 14.38
CA LEU A 45 10.77 -2.76 13.53
C LEU A 45 11.57 -3.88 14.20
N GLN A 46 11.60 -5.05 13.58
CA GLN A 46 12.34 -6.21 14.02
C GLN A 46 13.76 -6.19 13.43
N HIS A 47 14.76 -5.84 14.25
CA HIS A 47 16.18 -5.84 13.83
C HIS A 47 16.77 -7.25 13.80
N GLU A 48 16.47 -8.05 14.83
CA GLU A 48 17.01 -9.40 15.01
C GLU A 48 15.91 -10.37 15.45
N ALA A 49 15.94 -11.61 14.98
CA ALA A 49 14.96 -12.61 15.42
C ALA A 49 15.00 -12.83 16.94
N PHE A 50 13.83 -13.06 17.55
CA PHE A 50 13.64 -13.36 18.98
C PHE A 50 14.01 -12.25 19.97
N LYS A 51 14.48 -11.08 19.52
CA LYS A 51 14.60 -9.88 20.37
C LYS A 51 13.32 -9.03 20.33
N PRO A 52 13.06 -8.18 21.33
CA PRO A 52 11.98 -7.19 21.23
C PRO A 52 12.19 -6.27 20.02
N PRO A 53 11.12 -5.89 19.28
CA PRO A 53 11.23 -4.94 18.19
C PRO A 53 11.48 -3.52 18.71
N ALA A 54 12.15 -2.69 17.91
CA ALA A 54 12.15 -1.25 18.12
C ALA A 54 10.73 -0.70 17.88
N ARG A 55 10.31 0.26 18.72
CA ARG A 55 9.03 0.96 18.59
C ARG A 55 9.32 2.37 18.11
N LEU A 56 8.81 2.71 16.93
CA LEU A 56 9.01 4.02 16.31
C LEU A 56 7.65 4.68 16.07
N ARG A 57 7.64 6.01 16.06
CA ARG A 57 6.50 6.84 15.69
C ARG A 57 6.86 7.61 14.42
N LEU A 58 6.34 7.14 13.30
CA LEU A 58 6.75 7.62 11.99
C LEU A 58 5.62 8.42 11.34
N PRO A 59 5.82 9.71 11.00
CA PRO A 59 4.93 10.36 10.07
C PRO A 59 5.04 9.69 8.70
N MET A 60 3.90 9.30 8.16
CA MET A 60 3.80 8.79 6.80
C MET A 60 3.15 9.85 5.91
N PRO A 61 3.49 9.87 4.60
CA PRO A 61 2.73 10.67 3.64
C PRO A 61 1.30 10.15 3.55
N GLY A 62 0.50 10.75 2.68
CA GLY A 62 -0.76 10.13 2.28
C GLY A 62 -0.49 8.76 1.64
N LEU A 63 -1.33 7.77 1.93
CA LEU A 63 -1.13 6.41 1.46
C LEU A 63 -2.37 5.90 0.73
N VAL A 64 -2.12 5.20 -0.36
CA VAL A 64 -3.11 4.48 -1.16
C VAL A 64 -2.88 3.00 -0.98
N PHE A 65 -3.86 2.31 -0.41
CA PHE A 65 -3.87 0.88 -0.21
C PHE A 65 -4.77 0.22 -1.24
N VAL A 66 -4.27 -0.81 -1.93
CA VAL A 66 -5.08 -1.64 -2.83
C VAL A 66 -5.37 -2.95 -2.13
N CYS A 67 -6.61 -3.12 -1.70
CA CYS A 67 -7.01 -4.12 -0.71
C CYS A 67 -7.91 -5.20 -1.31
N SER A 68 -7.65 -6.45 -0.95
CA SER A 68 -8.57 -7.58 -1.15
C SER A 68 -8.78 -8.30 0.18
N PRO A 69 -9.97 -8.87 0.44
CA PRO A 69 -10.24 -9.62 1.67
C PRO A 69 -9.17 -10.69 1.96
N GLY A 70 -8.61 -10.67 3.16
CA GLY A 70 -7.70 -11.71 3.66
C GLY A 70 -6.32 -11.72 3.00
N ARG A 71 -5.99 -10.70 2.20
CA ARG A 71 -4.74 -10.64 1.42
C ARG A 71 -3.90 -9.43 1.79
N ALA A 72 -2.59 -9.57 1.58
CA ALA A 72 -1.66 -8.45 1.68
C ALA A 72 -1.99 -7.40 0.61
N PRO A 73 -2.02 -6.11 0.97
CA PRO A 73 -2.34 -5.05 0.03
C PRO A 73 -1.15 -4.71 -0.88
N TRP A 74 -1.39 -3.89 -1.90
CA TRP A 74 -0.37 -2.99 -2.42
C TRP A 74 -0.45 -1.65 -1.71
N VAL A 75 0.68 -0.98 -1.53
CA VAL A 75 0.76 0.31 -0.85
C VAL A 75 1.61 1.27 -1.67
N TYR A 76 1.06 2.45 -1.91
CA TYR A 76 1.73 3.56 -2.57
C TYR A 76 1.60 4.82 -1.74
N ALA A 77 2.56 5.72 -1.85
CA ALA A 77 2.46 7.07 -1.29
C ALA A 77 1.79 8.02 -2.29
N ALA A 78 1.11 9.05 -1.78
CA ALA A 78 0.56 10.14 -2.57
C ALA A 78 0.69 11.46 -1.81
N LEU A 79 0.82 12.56 -2.57
CA LEU A 79 0.88 13.91 -2.03
C LEU A 79 -0.48 14.41 -1.49
N SER A 80 -1.57 13.87 -2.03
CA SER A 80 -2.95 14.24 -1.69
C SER A 80 -3.90 13.07 -1.98
N ARG A 81 -5.12 13.12 -1.44
CA ARG A 81 -6.16 12.13 -1.73
C ARG A 81 -6.40 12.10 -3.25
N PRO A 82 -6.16 10.97 -3.93
CA PRO A 82 -6.31 10.93 -5.39
C PRO A 82 -7.74 11.24 -5.82
N THR A 83 -7.85 12.03 -6.89
CA THR A 83 -9.15 12.35 -7.54
C THR A 83 -9.11 12.11 -9.06
N ASP A 84 -7.93 11.81 -9.60
CA ASP A 84 -7.67 11.62 -11.02
C ASP A 84 -6.83 10.35 -11.24
N PRO A 85 -7.23 9.44 -12.17
CA PRO A 85 -6.43 8.27 -12.54
C PRO A 85 -5.00 8.58 -13.04
N ASP A 86 -4.76 9.75 -13.63
CA ASP A 86 -3.43 10.11 -14.14
C ASP A 86 -2.51 10.70 -13.06
N GLN A 87 -3.01 10.89 -11.84
CA GLN A 87 -2.23 11.42 -10.72
C GLN A 87 -1.05 10.49 -10.38
N GLN A 88 0.12 11.09 -10.16
CA GLN A 88 1.33 10.39 -9.75
C GLN A 88 1.20 9.80 -8.34
N LEU A 89 1.58 8.53 -8.22
CA LEU A 89 1.83 7.81 -6.97
C LEU A 89 3.33 7.55 -6.81
N TYR A 90 3.75 7.45 -5.56
CA TYR A 90 5.14 7.37 -5.15
C TYR A 90 5.39 6.06 -4.41
N ARG A 91 6.67 5.68 -4.32
CA ARG A 91 7.10 4.53 -3.52
C ARG A 91 6.75 4.77 -2.06
N ALA A 92 6.03 3.83 -1.45
CA ALA A 92 5.70 3.91 -0.03
C ALA A 92 6.99 3.81 0.81
N PRO A 93 7.28 4.74 1.73
CA PRO A 93 8.51 4.77 2.51
C PRO A 93 8.48 3.77 3.68
N ALA A 94 8.16 2.51 3.39
CA ALA A 94 7.96 1.47 4.38
C ALA A 94 8.71 0.18 4.03
N PHE A 95 9.19 -0.50 5.06
CA PHE A 95 9.72 -1.85 4.95
C PHE A 95 8.61 -2.84 4.55
N ASN A 96 9.02 -4.05 4.16
CA ASN A 96 8.13 -5.11 3.70
C ASN A 96 7.28 -4.74 2.46
N VAL A 97 7.62 -3.67 1.74
CA VAL A 97 6.98 -3.29 0.47
C VAL A 97 7.96 -3.57 -0.67
N PHE A 98 7.58 -4.44 -1.60
CA PHE A 98 8.37 -4.76 -2.78
C PHE A 98 8.41 -3.57 -3.76
N GLY A 99 9.32 -3.62 -4.74
CA GLY A 99 9.51 -2.53 -5.72
C GLY A 99 8.30 -2.22 -6.59
N ASP A 100 7.35 -3.14 -6.69
CA ASP A 100 6.05 -2.98 -7.37
C ASP A 100 4.94 -2.45 -6.44
N GLY A 101 5.25 -2.16 -5.17
CA GLY A 101 4.28 -1.71 -4.17
C GLY A 101 3.58 -2.84 -3.43
N ARG A 102 3.80 -4.11 -3.78
CA ARG A 102 3.15 -5.24 -3.09
C ARG A 102 3.72 -5.42 -1.69
N VAL A 103 2.86 -5.60 -0.71
CA VAL A 103 3.29 -5.94 0.65
C VAL A 103 3.68 -7.41 0.74
N CYS A 104 4.86 -7.68 1.31
CA CYS A 104 5.26 -9.00 1.75
C CYS A 104 4.57 -9.30 3.09
N PRO A 105 3.65 -10.28 3.15
CA PRO A 105 2.95 -10.58 4.40
C PRO A 105 3.84 -11.25 5.46
N GLY A 106 4.92 -11.92 5.04
CA GLY A 106 5.62 -12.85 5.91
C GLY A 106 4.63 -13.87 6.50
N SER A 107 4.55 -13.93 7.83
CA SER A 107 3.55 -14.74 8.56
C SER A 107 2.30 -13.97 8.99
N HIS A 108 2.20 -12.67 8.68
CA HIS A 108 1.08 -11.83 9.07
C HIS A 108 -0.19 -12.23 8.32
N LYS A 109 -1.31 -12.32 9.05
CA LYS A 109 -2.62 -12.62 8.48
C LYS A 109 -3.43 -11.34 8.42
N PHE A 110 -3.72 -10.88 7.20
CA PHE A 110 -4.56 -9.71 6.97
C PHE A 110 -6.04 -10.06 7.17
N PRO A 111 -6.86 -9.11 7.65
CA PRO A 111 -8.28 -9.32 7.87
C PRO A 111 -9.06 -9.43 6.54
N ASP A 112 -10.22 -10.10 6.58
CA ASP A 112 -11.18 -10.12 5.46
C ASP A 112 -11.88 -8.76 5.29
N GLU A 113 -12.05 -8.01 6.37
CA GLU A 113 -12.61 -6.67 6.35
C GLU A 113 -11.61 -5.67 5.75
N VAL A 114 -11.78 -5.35 4.46
CA VAL A 114 -10.85 -4.52 3.69
C VAL A 114 -10.55 -3.17 4.34
N GLY A 115 -11.54 -2.57 5.00
CA GLY A 115 -11.41 -1.29 5.69
C GLY A 115 -10.37 -1.29 6.82
N ARG A 116 -10.02 -2.45 7.38
CA ARG A 116 -9.07 -2.63 8.49
C ARG A 116 -7.66 -3.05 8.04
N ILE A 117 -7.48 -3.32 6.74
CA ILE A 117 -6.18 -3.75 6.19
C ILE A 117 -5.10 -2.67 6.38
N PRO A 118 -5.35 -1.37 6.17
CA PRO A 118 -4.33 -0.34 6.39
C PRO A 118 -3.79 -0.33 7.83
N GLU A 119 -4.66 -0.40 8.83
CA GLU A 119 -4.26 -0.45 10.24
C GLU A 119 -3.51 -1.75 10.54
N SER A 120 -3.99 -2.87 9.97
CA SER A 120 -3.33 -4.18 10.12
C SER A 120 -1.90 -4.20 9.55
N PHE A 121 -1.65 -3.48 8.45
CA PHE A 121 -0.32 -3.31 7.88
C PHE A 121 0.64 -2.66 8.88
N PHE A 122 0.25 -1.55 9.51
CA PHE A 122 1.09 -0.86 10.50
C PHE A 122 1.22 -1.60 11.83
N GLN A 123 0.26 -2.48 12.16
CA GLN A 123 0.34 -3.38 13.31
C GLN A 123 1.26 -4.59 13.07
N SER A 124 1.61 -4.89 11.82
CA SER A 124 2.52 -5.98 11.48
C SER A 124 3.96 -5.67 11.92
N TYR A 125 4.79 -6.71 11.96
CA TYR A 125 6.22 -6.53 12.20
C TYR A 125 6.94 -6.19 10.91
N PHE A 126 7.55 -5.01 10.87
CA PHE A 126 8.48 -4.62 9.82
C PHE A 126 9.83 -5.29 10.04
N SER A 127 10.53 -5.63 8.96
CA SER A 127 11.86 -6.23 9.03
C SER A 127 12.83 -5.50 8.11
N LEU A 128 14.12 -5.52 8.47
CA LEU A 128 15.19 -4.94 7.64
C LEU A 128 15.52 -5.77 6.40
N THR A 129 14.78 -6.87 6.16
CA THR A 129 15.05 -7.79 5.05
C THR A 129 14.22 -7.41 3.81
N GLY A 130 14.75 -7.72 2.63
CA GLY A 130 14.13 -7.38 1.34
C GLY A 130 14.76 -6.14 0.68
N ASP A 131 14.15 -5.68 -0.42
CA ASP A 131 14.62 -4.51 -1.15
C ASP A 131 14.07 -3.23 -0.53
N THR A 132 14.97 -2.43 0.04
CA THR A 132 14.66 -1.20 0.79
C THR A 132 15.11 0.06 0.04
N ARG A 133 15.62 -0.09 -1.19
CA ARG A 133 16.19 1.01 -1.97
C ARG A 133 15.11 1.86 -2.64
N GLU A 134 15.52 3.07 -2.99
CA GLU A 134 14.72 4.06 -3.70
C GLU A 134 13.42 4.42 -2.98
N ARG A 135 13.36 4.28 -1.65
CA ARG A 135 12.18 4.67 -0.85
C ARG A 135 12.18 6.13 -0.42
N SER A 136 13.29 6.80 -0.63
CA SER A 136 13.59 8.18 -0.25
C SER A 136 14.60 8.73 -1.24
N LYS A 137 14.48 9.99 -1.65
CA LYS A 137 15.49 10.68 -2.47
C LYS A 137 16.74 11.01 -1.66
N LYS A 138 16.56 11.32 -0.36
CA LYS A 138 17.64 11.67 0.56
C LYS A 138 18.41 10.44 1.04
N HIS A 139 17.70 9.37 1.34
CA HIS A 139 18.24 8.12 1.89
C HIS A 139 18.08 6.95 0.91
N THR A 140 18.57 7.12 -0.32
CA THR A 140 18.34 6.23 -1.47
C THR A 140 18.57 4.75 -1.17
N ASP A 141 19.62 4.41 -0.44
CA ASP A 141 19.99 3.01 -0.14
C ASP A 141 19.85 2.66 1.35
N ASN A 142 19.25 3.53 2.17
CA ASN A 142 19.19 3.34 3.61
C ASN A 142 17.85 3.79 4.21
N LEU A 143 16.81 2.98 3.98
CA LEU A 143 15.49 3.21 4.57
C LEU A 143 15.50 3.22 6.11
N GLN A 144 16.44 2.51 6.75
CA GLN A 144 16.55 2.53 8.20
C GLN A 144 16.95 3.92 8.70
N ALA A 145 17.94 4.56 8.07
CA ALA A 145 18.33 5.92 8.41
C ALA A 145 17.19 6.93 8.20
N LEU A 146 16.35 6.74 7.17
CA LEU A 146 15.12 7.51 7.01
C LEU A 146 14.19 7.33 8.22
N TRP A 147 13.91 6.08 8.62
CA TRP A 147 13.03 5.80 9.75
C TRP A 147 13.57 6.34 11.08
N GLU A 148 14.88 6.28 11.29
CA GLU A 148 15.55 6.87 12.46
C GLU A 148 15.44 8.40 12.47
N GLU A 149 15.56 9.06 11.30
CA GLU A 149 15.37 10.51 11.17
C GLU A 149 13.92 10.95 11.40
N LEU A 150 12.96 10.14 10.92
CA LEU A 150 11.53 10.42 11.02
C LEU A 150 10.94 10.10 12.40
N ASP A 151 11.61 9.28 13.23
CA ASP A 151 11.07 8.89 14.53
C ASP A 151 10.80 10.11 15.43
N GLY A 152 9.55 10.23 15.88
CA GLY A 152 9.10 11.34 16.71
C GLY A 152 8.73 12.62 15.96
N GLN A 153 8.96 12.68 14.64
CA GLN A 153 8.52 13.81 13.81
C GLN A 153 7.00 13.79 13.60
N THR A 154 6.44 14.92 13.15
CA THR A 154 4.99 15.07 12.95
C THR A 154 4.57 15.00 11.49
N GLU A 155 5.48 15.25 10.55
CA GLU A 155 5.18 15.33 9.12
C GLU A 155 6.26 14.64 8.28
N TYR A 156 5.83 14.06 7.15
CA TYR A 156 6.73 13.43 6.19
C TYR A 156 7.19 14.47 5.15
N PRO A 157 8.49 14.54 4.81
CA PRO A 157 8.98 15.48 3.80
C PRO A 157 8.53 15.09 2.40
N ALA A 158 7.48 15.74 1.89
CA ALA A 158 6.86 15.42 0.59
C ALA A 158 7.84 15.40 -0.59
N GLU A 159 8.85 16.27 -0.58
CA GLU A 159 9.89 16.33 -1.61
C GLU A 159 10.79 15.09 -1.66
N ASP A 160 10.85 14.32 -0.57
CA ASP A 160 11.66 13.11 -0.45
C ASP A 160 11.04 11.89 -1.17
N LEU A 161 9.76 11.99 -1.57
CA LEU A 161 9.07 10.90 -2.25
C LEU A 161 9.66 10.61 -3.63
N VAL A 162 9.81 9.32 -3.92
CA VAL A 162 10.32 8.80 -5.20
C VAL A 162 9.14 8.37 -6.10
N PRO A 163 8.98 8.93 -7.31
CA PRO A 163 7.90 8.55 -8.24
C PRO A 163 7.90 7.04 -8.54
N GLN A 164 6.71 6.46 -8.71
CA GLN A 164 6.56 5.03 -9.02
C GLN A 164 5.66 4.78 -10.22
N CYS A 165 4.40 5.21 -10.14
CA CYS A 165 3.37 4.92 -11.14
C CYS A 165 2.21 5.91 -11.05
N THR A 166 1.17 5.78 -11.87
CA THR A 166 -0.07 6.56 -11.74
C THR A 166 -1.13 5.78 -10.95
N VAL A 167 -2.21 6.46 -10.56
CA VAL A 167 -3.38 5.81 -9.94
C VAL A 167 -3.99 4.77 -10.88
N ALA A 168 -4.10 5.07 -12.18
CA ALA A 168 -4.59 4.15 -13.20
C ALA A 168 -3.76 2.84 -13.24
N HIS A 169 -2.44 2.96 -13.17
CA HIS A 169 -1.56 1.78 -13.08
C HIS A 169 -1.84 0.96 -11.81
N ALA A 170 -2.00 1.61 -10.65
CA ALA A 170 -2.33 0.91 -9.41
C ALA A 170 -3.69 0.19 -9.49
N MET A 171 -4.67 0.77 -10.21
CA MET A 171 -5.95 0.12 -10.50
C MET A 171 -5.76 -1.11 -11.40
N GLU A 172 -4.94 -1.03 -12.45
CA GLU A 172 -4.68 -2.16 -13.36
C GLU A 172 -4.00 -3.34 -12.68
N VAL A 173 -3.00 -3.07 -11.83
CA VAL A 173 -2.30 -4.12 -11.04
C VAL A 173 -3.29 -4.87 -10.17
N SER A 174 -4.28 -4.16 -9.63
CA SER A 174 -5.34 -4.73 -8.80
C SER A 174 -6.26 -5.69 -9.55
N GLU A 175 -6.37 -5.53 -10.87
CA GLU A 175 -7.23 -6.35 -11.72
C GLU A 175 -6.54 -7.61 -12.26
N GLY A 176 -5.27 -7.85 -11.89
CA GLY A 176 -4.48 -8.96 -12.42
C GLY A 176 -4.05 -8.80 -13.88
N ARG A 177 -4.30 -7.62 -14.49
CA ARG A 177 -3.82 -7.32 -15.83
C ARG A 177 -2.29 -7.28 -15.79
N ARG A 178 -1.63 -8.12 -16.62
CA ARG A 178 -0.18 -8.10 -16.77
C ARG A 178 0.24 -6.73 -17.29
N VAL A 179 0.69 -5.86 -16.40
CA VAL A 179 1.30 -4.61 -16.83
C VAL A 179 2.70 -4.95 -17.33
N GLY A 180 2.95 -4.71 -18.62
CA GLY A 180 4.30 -4.85 -19.18
C GLY A 180 5.22 -3.87 -18.47
N TYR A 181 6.16 -4.37 -17.67
CA TYR A 181 7.20 -3.55 -17.05
C TYR A 181 7.98 -2.83 -18.16
N ARG A 182 7.78 -1.52 -18.31
CA ARG A 182 8.74 -0.65 -18.98
C ARG A 182 9.64 -0.08 -17.90
N TYR A 183 10.82 -0.68 -17.75
CA TYR A 183 11.91 -0.03 -17.05
C TYR A 183 12.28 1.22 -17.87
N HIS A 184 12.14 2.39 -17.26
CA HIS A 184 12.75 3.63 -17.74
C HIS A 184 14.02 3.87 -16.94
#